data_AF-A0A5K1AII6-F1
#
_entry.id   AF-A0A5K1AII6-F1
#
_cell.length_a   1.000
_cell.length_b   1.000
_cell.length_c   1.000
_cell.angle_alpha   90.00
_cell.angle_beta   90.00
_cell.angle_gamma   90.00
#
_symmetry.space_group_name_H-M   'P 1'
#
loop_
_entity.id
_entity.type
_entity.pdbx_description
1 polymer ?
#
loop_
_entity_poly.entity_id
_entity_poly.type
_entity_poly.pdbx_seq_one_letter_code
_entity_poly.pdbx_strand_id
1 'polypeptide(L)' 'EVFEYEEGSPRGPQHWGELNFPNWTTCGQGMMQSPIDIESKDAIVAPELGPLKRNYKAARAILRNRRHDIS' A
#
# COMPACT_ATOMS: atom_id res chain seq x y z
N GLU A 1 14.85 -5.13 11.17
CA GLU A 1 14.16 -4.24 10.20
C GLU A 1 13.73 -2.98 10.92
N VAL A 2 13.45 -1.92 10.16
CA VAL A 2 13.01 -0.64 10.73
C VAL A 2 11.50 -0.65 10.99
N PHE A 3 10.73 -1.53 10.34
CA PHE A 3 9.28 -1.71 10.47
C PHE A 3 8.88 -3.19 10.46
N GLU A 4 7.68 -3.50 10.95
CA GLU A 4 7.02 -4.82 10.86
C GLU A 4 5.49 -4.69 10.87
N TYR A 5 4.79 -5.83 10.79
CA TYR A 5 3.33 -5.90 10.65
C TYR A 5 2.59 -6.35 11.92
N GLU A 6 3.31 -6.70 12.98
CA GLU A 6 2.70 -7.09 14.24
C GLU A 6 2.00 -5.87 14.88
N GLU A 7 0.69 -5.98 15.09
CA GLU A 7 -0.11 -4.91 15.69
C GLU A 7 0.29 -4.65 17.14
N GLY A 8 0.39 -3.37 17.52
CA GLY A 8 0.76 -2.96 18.88
C GLY A 8 2.26 -3.07 19.19
N SER A 9 3.07 -3.60 18.27
CA SER A 9 4.53 -3.51 18.39
C SER A 9 5.02 -2.07 18.22
N PRO A 10 6.13 -1.67 18.88
CA PRO A 10 6.82 -0.40 18.61
C PRO A 10 7.24 -0.19 17.16
N ARG A 11 7.28 -1.26 16.34
CA ARG A 11 7.57 -1.22 14.90
C ARG A 11 6.37 -1.55 14.02
N GLY A 12 5.21 -1.75 14.64
CA GLY A 12 3.97 -2.10 13.97
C GLY A 12 3.41 -0.96 13.12
N PRO A 13 2.38 -1.24 12.29
CA PRO A 13 1.81 -0.28 11.34
C PRO A 13 1.37 1.04 11.97
N GLN A 14 0.90 1.01 13.22
CA GLN A 14 0.46 2.19 13.97
C GLN A 14 1.60 3.21 14.19
N HIS A 15 2.86 2.77 14.16
CA HIS A 15 4.04 3.58 14.46
C HIS A 15 4.90 3.90 13.25
N TRP A 16 4.61 3.39 12.05
CA TRP A 16 5.50 3.54 10.89
C TRP A 16 5.88 4.98 10.57
N GLY A 17 4.98 5.95 10.80
CA GLY A 17 5.25 7.37 10.61
C GLY A 17 6.30 7.97 11.54
N GLU A 18 6.55 7.34 12.69
CA GLU A 18 7.47 7.79 13.74
C GLU A 18 8.87 7.16 13.58
N LEU A 19 8.97 6.04 12.87
CA LEU A 19 10.20 5.23 12.77
C LEU A 19 11.29 5.89 11.92
N ASN A 20 10.91 6.78 11.00
CA ASN A 20 11.86 7.45 10.09
C ASN A 20 11.38 8.85 9.72
N PHE A 21 11.83 9.83 10.50
CA PHE A 21 11.62 11.24 10.17
C PHE A 21 12.72 11.73 9.22
N PRO A 22 12.37 12.45 8.14
CA PRO A 22 11.02 12.86 7.72
C PRO A 22 10.37 11.93 6.69
N ASN A 23 11.05 10.85 6.28
CA ASN A 23 10.71 10.12 5.05
C ASN A 23 9.41 9.34 5.14
N TRP A 24 9.00 8.89 6.34
CA TRP A 24 7.83 8.03 6.53
C TRP A 24 6.67 8.71 7.23
N THR A 25 6.80 9.99 7.58
CA THR A 25 5.77 10.77 8.31
C THR A 25 4.37 10.63 7.69
N THR A 26 4.26 10.51 6.37
CA THR A 26 3.00 10.30 5.64
C THR A 26 2.25 9.05 6.08
N CYS A 27 2.92 7.98 6.55
CA CYS A 27 2.27 6.77 7.05
C CYS A 27 1.42 7.02 8.30
N GLY A 28 1.75 8.01 9.12
CA GLY A 28 0.99 8.38 10.31
C GLY A 28 0.12 9.64 10.16
N GLN A 29 0.49 10.54 9.25
CA GLN A 29 -0.18 11.86 9.10
C GLN A 29 -0.94 12.04 7.79
N GLY A 30 -0.81 11.12 6.83
CA GLY A 30 -1.51 11.19 5.56
C GLY A 30 -3.01 10.95 5.71
N MET A 31 -3.83 11.79 5.06
CA MET A 31 -5.30 11.66 5.09
C MET A 31 -5.89 10.85 3.92
N MET A 32 -5.03 10.38 3.02
CA MET A 32 -5.39 9.59 1.83
C MET A 32 -4.50 8.34 1.76
N GLN A 33 -4.46 7.57 2.84
CA GLN A 33 -3.70 6.32 2.92
C GLN A 33 -4.51 5.12 2.41
N SER A 34 -3.82 4.01 2.18
CA SER A 34 -4.39 2.72 1.79
C SER A 34 -3.88 1.63 2.74
N PRO A 35 -4.58 0.48 2.88
CA PRO A 35 -5.86 0.14 2.26
C PRO A 35 -7.04 0.96 2.81
N ILE A 36 -8.16 0.94 2.09
CA ILE A 36 -9.45 1.49 2.54
C ILE A 36 -10.50 0.39 2.49
N ASP A 37 -11.57 0.57 3.26
CA ASP A 37 -12.76 -0.26 3.12
C ASP A 37 -13.50 0.10 1.82
N ILE A 38 -13.90 -0.90 1.04
CA ILE A 38 -14.59 -0.73 -0.23
C ILE A 38 -15.98 -1.32 -0.10
N GLU A 39 -16.92 -0.50 0.38
CA GLU A 39 -18.32 -0.87 0.45
C GLU A 39 -19.03 -0.49 -0.86
N SER A 40 -19.60 -1.48 -1.57
CA SER A 40 -20.19 -1.24 -2.90
C SER A 40 -21.34 -0.23 -2.88
N LYS A 41 -22.01 -0.03 -1.74
CA LYS A 41 -23.07 0.97 -1.55
C LYS A 41 -22.55 2.42 -1.58
N ASP A 42 -21.29 2.63 -1.23
CA ASP A 42 -20.65 3.96 -1.14
C ASP A 42 -19.83 4.27 -2.41
N ALA A 43 -19.64 3.28 -3.28
CA ALA A 43 -18.95 3.46 -4.54
C ALA A 43 -19.81 4.26 -5.53
N ILE A 44 -19.18 5.24 -6.19
CA ILE A 44 -19.81 5.97 -7.29
C ILE A 44 -19.72 5.12 -8.56
N VAL A 45 -20.86 4.76 -9.14
CA VAL A 45 -20.91 4.04 -10.41
C VAL A 45 -20.58 5.02 -11.55
N ALA A 46 -19.48 4.76 -12.25
CA ALA A 46 -18.96 5.61 -13.33
C ALA A 46 -18.75 4.80 -14.62
N PRO A 47 -19.83 4.49 -15.39
CA PRO A 47 -19.75 3.69 -16.61
C PRO A 47 -18.84 4.29 -17.69
N GLU A 48 -18.66 5.62 -17.68
CA GLU A 48 -17.80 6.38 -18.58
C GLU A 48 -16.31 6.04 -18.45
N LEU A 49 -15.88 5.44 -17.33
CA LEU A 49 -14.52 4.94 -17.16
C LEU A 49 -14.20 3.81 -18.16
N GLY A 50 -15.22 3.09 -18.61
CA GLY A 50 -15.10 2.00 -19.57
C GLY A 50 -14.19 0.85 -19.10
N PRO A 51 -13.81 -0.06 -20.01
CA PRO A 51 -12.93 -1.17 -19.68
C PRO A 51 -11.49 -0.72 -19.39
N LEU A 52 -10.83 -1.37 -18.41
CA LEU A 52 -9.41 -1.16 -18.14
C LEU A 52 -8.54 -1.56 -19.34
N LYS A 53 -7.93 -0.57 -19.99
CA LYS A 53 -7.02 -0.78 -21.12
C LYS A 53 -5.63 -1.21 -20.62
N ARG A 54 -5.15 -2.37 -21.09
CA ARG A 54 -3.86 -2.96 -20.71
C ARG A 54 -3.09 -3.36 -21.97
N ASN A 55 -1.77 -3.15 -21.96
CA ASN A 55 -0.87 -3.55 -23.06
C ASN A 55 0.45 -4.09 -22.49
N TYR A 56 0.35 -5.08 -21.60
CA TYR A 56 1.52 -5.72 -21.01
C TYR A 56 2.24 -6.59 -22.04
N LYS A 57 3.56 -6.67 -21.93
CA LYS A 57 4.41 -7.51 -22.78
C LYS A 57 5.30 -8.37 -21.89
N ALA A 58 5.62 -9.57 -22.36
CA ALA A 58 6.60 -10.42 -21.68
C ALA A 58 7.95 -9.71 -21.61
N ALA A 59 8.60 -9.81 -20.45
CA ALA A 59 9.92 -9.26 -20.20
C ALA A 59 10.67 -10.19 -19.22
N ARG A 60 12.01 -10.16 -19.26
CA ARG A 60 12.82 -10.85 -18.25
C ARG A 60 12.59 -10.18 -16.90
N ALA A 61 12.30 -10.98 -15.88
CA ALA A 61 12.10 -10.51 -14.51
C ALA A 61 13.06 -11.23 -13.54
N ILE A 62 13.26 -10.63 -12.37
CA ILE A 62 14.03 -11.21 -11.26
C ILE A 62 13.06 -11.34 -10.09
N LEU A 63 12.84 -12.56 -9.63
CA LEU A 63 12.06 -12.82 -8.43
C LEU A 63 12.90 -12.49 -7.18
N ARG A 64 12.35 -11.69 -6.28
CA ARG A 64 13.00 -11.26 -5.03
C ARG A 64 12.10 -11.52 -3.84
N ASN A 65 12.66 -12.13 -2.81
CA ASN A 65 12.06 -12.17 -1.49
C ASN A 65 12.66 -11.07 -0.62
N ARG A 66 11.85 -10.07 -0.25
CA ARG A 66 12.27 -8.95 0.61
C ARG A 66 11.86 -9.13 2.07
N ARG A 67 11.43 -10.33 2.45
CA ARG A 67 10.89 -10.75 3.77
C ARG A 67 9.48 -10.25 4.06
N HIS A 68 9.20 -8.98 3.80
CA HIS A 68 7.86 -8.40 3.96
C HIS A 68 6.98 -8.55 2.72
N ASP A 69 7.56 -8.86 1.56
CA ASP A 69 6.83 -9.20 0.34
C ASP A 69 7.68 -10.00 -0.67
N ILE A 70 7.03 -10.42 -1.75
CA ILE A 70 7.63 -11.08 -2.91
C ILE A 70 7.38 -10.20 -4.15
N SER A 71 8.45 -9.85 -4.87
CA SER A 71 8.40 -8.97 -6.06
C SER A 71 9.09 -9.60 -7.26
#